data_AF-A0A950AJQ7-F1
#
_entry.id   AF-A0A950AJQ7-F1
#
_cell.length_a   1.000
_cell.length_b   1.000
_cell.length_c   1.000
_cell.angle_alpha   90.00
_cell.angle_beta   90.00
_cell.angle_gamma   90.00
#
_symmetry.space_group_name_H-M   'P 1'
#
loop_
_entity.id
_entity.type
_entity.pdbx_description
1 polymer ?
#
loop_
_entity_poly.entity_id
_entity_poly.type
_entity_poly.pdbx_seq_one_letter_code
_entity_poly.pdbx_strand_id
1 'polypeptide(L)'
;MINSADTRSVVGDEAVYTFEVQTKPLQLILNESPFHAKPIDFLNIDCEGADLEVLQSLDFAVNQPRVVAVEALDRPAERDICAFMRLKDYEMTHRLGLTLLFLPRNEIVALGELYRKFVETS
;
A
#
# COMPACT_ATOMS: atom_id res chain seq x y z
N MET A 1 -10.36 -17.13 21.98
CA MET A 1 -11.72 -16.67 21.64
C MET A 1 -11.60 -15.90 20.35
N ILE A 2 -12.13 -16.44 19.26
CA ILE A 2 -12.13 -15.78 17.96
C ILE A 2 -13.34 -14.85 18.01
N ASN A 3 -13.11 -13.53 18.07
CA ASN A 3 -14.21 -12.57 17.95
C ASN A 3 -14.90 -12.84 16.61
N SER A 4 -16.23 -12.90 16.63
CA SER A 4 -17.05 -13.11 15.43
C SER A 4 -16.69 -12.03 14.41
N ALA A 5 -15.89 -12.40 13.42
CA ALA A 5 -15.70 -11.60 12.22
C ALA A 5 -17.09 -11.36 11.64
N ASP A 6 -17.39 -10.11 11.32
CA ASP A 6 -18.63 -9.73 10.67
C ASP A 6 -18.74 -10.55 9.37
N THR A 7 -19.68 -11.50 9.31
CA THR A 7 -19.85 -12.41 8.18
C THR A 7 -20.65 -11.76 7.05
N ARG A 8 -20.75 -10.43 7.06
CA ARG A 8 -21.51 -9.66 6.08
C ARG A 8 -20.58 -9.04 5.06
N SER A 9 -21.02 -9.03 3.81
CA SER A 9 -20.35 -8.26 2.76
C SER A 9 -20.50 -6.76 3.02
N VAL A 10 -19.72 -5.95 2.28
CA VAL A 10 -19.84 -4.47 2.28
C VAL A 10 -21.24 -3.95 1.92
N VAL A 11 -22.09 -4.77 1.28
CA VAL A 11 -23.50 -4.43 0.95
C VAL A 11 -24.52 -5.08 1.90
N GLY A 12 -24.06 -5.81 2.92
CA GLY A 12 -24.90 -6.39 3.98
C GLY A 12 -25.36 -7.84 3.74
N ASP A 13 -24.88 -8.49 2.68
CA ASP A 13 -25.23 -9.89 2.39
C ASP A 13 -24.55 -10.82 3.39
N GLU A 14 -25.28 -11.83 3.87
CA GLU A 14 -24.71 -12.85 4.75
C GLU A 14 -23.87 -13.87 3.97
N ALA A 15 -22.73 -14.26 4.53
CA ALA A 15 -21.91 -15.32 3.97
C ALA A 15 -22.68 -16.65 3.93
N VAL A 16 -22.74 -17.26 2.74
CA VAL A 16 -23.39 -18.57 2.54
C VAL A 16 -22.55 -19.70 3.15
N TYR A 17 -21.22 -19.58 3.12
CA TYR A 17 -20.29 -20.48 3.79
C TYR A 17 -18.95 -19.76 4.05
N THR A 18 -18.17 -20.27 4.99
CA THR A 18 -16.83 -19.75 5.32
C THR A 18 -15.82 -20.89 5.27
N PHE A 19 -14.61 -20.61 4.79
CA PHE A 19 -13.49 -21.54 4.81
C PHE A 19 -12.19 -20.80 5.11
N GLU A 20 -11.21 -21.53 5.65
CA GLU A 20 -9.89 -20.96 5.95
C GLU A 20 -8.99 -21.04 4.71
N VAL A 21 -8.22 -19.97 4.50
CA VAL A 21 -7.19 -19.91 3.46
C VAL A 21 -5.82 -19.71 4.09
N GLN A 22 -4.81 -20.37 3.52
CA GLN A 22 -3.43 -20.15 3.92
C GLN A 22 -2.91 -18.89 3.25
N THR A 23 -2.43 -17.94 4.03
CA THR A 23 -1.84 -16.68 3.56
C THR A 23 -0.33 -16.73 3.65
N LYS A 24 0.36 -16.04 2.73
CA LYS A 24 1.82 -15.85 2.77
C LYS A 24 2.15 -14.35 2.84
N PRO A 25 3.22 -13.95 3.54
CA PRO A 25 3.78 -12.61 3.44
C PRO A 25 4.05 -12.21 1.98
N LEU A 26 3.82 -10.95 1.62
CA LEU A 26 4.06 -10.46 0.24
C LEU A 26 5.51 -10.70 -0.19
N GLN A 27 6.49 -10.44 0.69
CA GLN A 27 7.89 -10.70 0.36
C GLN A 27 8.16 -12.18 0.05
N LEU A 28 7.50 -13.10 0.74
CA LEU A 28 7.67 -14.54 0.48
C LEU A 28 7.13 -14.89 -0.91
N ILE A 29 5.95 -14.36 -1.26
CA ILE A 29 5.36 -14.54 -2.59
C ILE A 29 6.30 -13.99 -3.67
N LEU A 30 6.86 -12.79 -3.47
CA LEU A 30 7.82 -12.19 -4.41
C LEU A 30 9.10 -13.03 -4.53
N ASN A 31 9.63 -13.54 -3.42
CA ASN A 31 10.83 -14.37 -3.39
C ASN A 31 10.67 -15.70 -4.12
N GLU A 32 9.47 -16.29 -4.05
CA GLU A 32 9.13 -17.53 -4.76
C GLU A 32 8.74 -17.30 -6.23
N SER A 33 8.69 -16.05 -6.68
CA SER A 33 8.28 -15.67 -8.03
C SER A 33 9.45 -15.26 -8.94
N PRO A 34 9.24 -15.17 -10.26
CA PRO A 34 10.22 -14.57 -11.18
C PRO A 34 10.51 -13.07 -10.94
N PHE A 35 9.82 -12.44 -9.99
CA PHE A 35 10.02 -11.04 -9.60
C PHE A 35 10.89 -10.87 -8.36
N HIS A 36 11.52 -11.95 -7.86
CA HIS A 36 12.46 -11.88 -6.75
C HIS A 36 13.56 -10.84 -7.03
N ALA A 37 13.86 -10.02 -6.01
CA ALA A 37 14.88 -8.98 -6.04
C ALA A 37 14.73 -7.96 -7.19
N LYS A 38 13.50 -7.73 -7.68
CA LYS A 38 13.22 -6.71 -8.70
C LYS A 38 12.55 -5.47 -8.10
N PRO A 39 12.95 -4.27 -8.55
CA PRO A 39 12.18 -3.06 -8.31
C PRO A 39 10.75 -3.19 -8.87
N ILE A 40 9.80 -2.55 -8.19
CA ILE A 40 8.39 -2.52 -8.58
C ILE A 40 8.05 -1.11 -9.09
N ASP A 41 7.61 -0.98 -10.35
CA ASP A 41 7.21 0.34 -10.85
C ASP A 41 5.88 0.80 -10.22
N PHE A 42 4.94 -0.12 -10.01
CA PHE A 42 3.66 0.17 -9.39
C PHE A 42 3.19 -1.00 -8.51
N LEU A 43 2.91 -0.72 -7.24
CA LEU A 43 2.38 -1.66 -6.26
C LEU A 43 0.97 -1.22 -5.86
N ASN A 44 -0.04 -2.05 -6.15
CA ASN A 44 -1.41 -1.85 -5.67
C ASN A 44 -1.72 -2.88 -4.59
N ILE A 45 -2.20 -2.42 -3.43
CA ILE A 45 -2.61 -3.25 -2.30
C ILE A 45 -4.06 -2.88 -1.97
N ASP A 46 -4.93 -3.87 -2.08
CA ASP A 46 -6.34 -3.83 -1.77
C ASP A 46 -6.68 -5.24 -1.23
N CYS A 47 -6.63 -5.37 0.09
CA CYS A 47 -6.70 -6.66 0.78
C CYS A 47 -7.80 -6.69 1.85
N GLU A 48 -8.88 -5.94 1.61
CA GLU A 48 -10.10 -5.94 2.42
C GLU A 48 -9.81 -5.73 3.92
N GLY A 49 -8.87 -4.83 4.23
CA GLY A 49 -8.49 -4.44 5.59
C GLY A 49 -7.19 -5.05 6.13
N ALA A 50 -6.53 -5.95 5.40
CA ALA A 50 -5.21 -6.50 5.76
C ALA A 50 -4.03 -5.73 5.11
N ASP A 51 -4.31 -4.56 4.54
CA ASP A 51 -3.42 -3.80 3.68
C ASP A 51 -2.12 -3.35 4.38
N LEU A 52 -2.21 -2.96 5.66
CA LEU A 52 -1.05 -2.58 6.44
C LEU A 52 -0.12 -3.77 6.70
N GLU A 53 -0.66 -4.95 7.01
CA GLU A 53 0.09 -6.18 7.21
C GLU A 53 0.80 -6.60 5.92
N VAL A 54 0.11 -6.47 4.77
CA VAL A 54 0.70 -6.72 3.45
C VAL A 54 1.87 -5.77 3.19
N LEU A 55 1.71 -4.46 3.44
CA LEU A 55 2.79 -3.47 3.34
C LEU A 55 3.97 -3.80 4.26
N GLN A 56 3.70 -4.10 5.53
CA GLN A 56 4.72 -4.41 6.53
C GLN A 56 5.54 -5.64 6.17
N SER A 57 4.94 -6.55 5.39
CA SER A 57 5.60 -7.76 4.95
C SER A 57 6.55 -7.58 3.77
N LEU A 58 6.59 -6.41 3.12
CA LEU A 58 7.47 -6.11 1.99
C LEU A 58 8.84 -5.57 2.43
N ASP A 59 9.90 -6.01 1.77
CA ASP A 59 11.23 -5.41 1.86
C ASP A 59 11.36 -4.24 0.87
N PHE A 60 11.15 -3.03 1.39
CA PHE A 60 11.25 -1.79 0.62
C PHE A 60 12.66 -1.48 0.11
N ALA A 61 13.71 -2.03 0.74
CA ALA A 61 15.08 -1.82 0.26
C ALA A 61 15.38 -2.66 -0.98
N VAL A 62 14.78 -3.85 -1.07
CA VAL A 62 14.93 -4.75 -2.22
C VAL A 62 13.99 -4.36 -3.34
N ASN A 63 12.70 -4.23 -3.04
CA ASN A 63 11.66 -4.10 -4.08
C ASN A 63 11.34 -2.65 -4.47
N GLN A 64 11.79 -1.65 -3.69
CA GLN A 64 11.74 -0.21 -3.99
C GLN A 64 10.57 0.23 -4.89
N PRO A 65 9.31 0.12 -4.43
CA PRO A 65 8.17 0.51 -5.25
C PRO A 65 8.23 1.98 -5.66
N ARG A 66 8.10 2.30 -6.95
CA ARG A 66 8.12 3.72 -7.39
C ARG A 66 6.81 4.44 -7.12
N VAL A 67 5.71 3.71 -7.16
CA VAL A 67 4.37 4.20 -6.83
C VAL A 67 3.65 3.13 -6.02
N VAL A 68 3.04 3.51 -4.89
CA VAL A 68 2.24 2.61 -4.07
C VAL A 68 0.81 3.13 -3.96
N ALA A 69 -0.16 2.29 -4.28
CA ALA A 69 -1.58 2.49 -4.03
C ALA A 69 -2.02 1.52 -2.92
N VAL A 70 -2.70 2.01 -1.90
CA VAL A 70 -3.12 1.21 -0.73
C VAL A 70 -4.53 1.59 -0.33
N GLU A 71 -5.41 0.61 -0.10
CA GLU A 71 -6.72 0.86 0.47
C GLU A 71 -6.63 1.19 1.98
N ALA A 72 -7.38 2.20 2.40
CA ALA A 72 -7.64 2.51 3.80
C ALA A 72 -9.15 2.60 4.05
N LEU A 73 -9.71 1.55 4.65
CA LEU A 73 -11.15 1.43 4.91
C LEU A 73 -11.70 2.49 5.88
N ASP A 74 -10.86 2.97 6.79
CA ASP A 74 -11.25 3.98 7.79
C ASP A 74 -10.09 4.93 8.16
N ARG A 75 -10.38 5.91 9.02
CA ARG A 75 -9.40 6.90 9.47
C ARG A 75 -8.24 6.30 10.29
N PRO A 76 -8.49 5.35 11.23
CA PRO A 76 -7.40 4.62 11.88
C PRO A 76 -6.46 3.92 10.89
N ALA A 77 -6.98 3.17 9.92
CA ALA A 77 -6.18 2.50 8.90
C ALA A 77 -5.36 3.52 8.09
N GLU A 78 -5.98 4.61 7.63
CA GLU A 78 -5.30 5.68 6.90
C GLU A 78 -4.13 6.25 7.71
N ARG A 79 -4.34 6.54 9.00
CA ARG A 79 -3.30 7.06 9.90
C ARG A 79 -2.13 6.08 10.01
N ASP A 80 -2.41 4.80 10.24
CA ASP A 80 -1.39 3.80 10.53
C ASP A 80 -0.60 3.44 9.27
N ILE A 81 -1.27 3.35 8.11
CA ILE A 81 -0.63 3.23 6.79
C ILE A 81 0.27 4.44 6.53
N CYS A 82 -0.23 5.67 6.73
CA CYS A 82 0.58 6.88 6.50
C CYS A 82 1.79 6.94 7.43
N ALA A 83 1.65 6.54 8.70
CA ALA A 83 2.75 6.48 9.65
C ALA A 83 3.82 5.49 9.19
N PHE A 84 3.42 4.28 8.79
CA PHE A 84 4.33 3.26 8.28
C PHE A 84 5.06 3.73 7.00
N MET A 85 4.32 4.27 6.02
CA MET A 85 4.90 4.72 4.75
C MET A 85 5.92 5.85 4.94
N ARG A 86 5.69 6.77 5.88
CA ARG A 86 6.68 7.80 6.24
C ARG A 86 7.96 7.21 6.80
N LEU A 87 7.90 6.13 7.58
CA LEU A 87 9.10 5.42 8.06
C LEU A 87 9.89 4.74 6.93
N LYS A 88 9.25 4.49 5.78
CA LYS A 88 9.88 3.97 4.57
C LYS A 88 10.36 5.05 3.60
N ASP A 89 10.30 6.32 4.01
CA ASP A 89 10.60 7.51 3.20
C ASP A 89 9.69 7.72 1.99
N TYR A 90 8.41 7.37 2.15
CA TYR A 90 7.34 7.69 1.21
C TYR A 90 6.44 8.79 1.79
N GLU A 91 5.85 9.58 0.91
CA GLU A 91 4.85 10.59 1.27
C GLU A 91 3.54 10.32 0.51
N MET A 92 2.41 10.50 1.20
CA MET A 92 1.10 10.45 0.56
C MET A 92 0.94 11.70 -0.32
N THR A 93 0.64 11.51 -1.60
CA THR A 93 0.47 12.62 -2.55
C THR A 93 -0.99 12.88 -2.88
N HIS A 94 -1.82 11.83 -2.95
CA HIS A 94 -3.22 11.92 -3.34
C HIS A 94 -4.06 10.89 -2.60
N ARG A 95 -5.37 11.18 -2.50
CA ARG A 95 -6.41 10.27 -2.00
C ARG A 95 -7.51 10.17 -3.05
N LEU A 96 -7.85 8.95 -3.46
CA LEU A 96 -8.86 8.64 -4.45
C LEU A 96 -9.87 7.66 -3.84
N GLY A 97 -10.97 8.18 -3.29
CA GLY A 97 -11.90 7.34 -2.53
C GLY A 97 -11.24 6.81 -1.25
N LEU A 98 -11.19 5.48 -1.11
CA LEU A 98 -10.49 4.77 -0.03
C LEU A 98 -9.01 4.51 -0.36
N THR A 99 -8.59 4.71 -1.60
CA THR A 99 -7.21 4.46 -2.02
C THR A 99 -6.31 5.67 -1.74
N LEU A 100 -5.17 5.43 -1.10
CA LEU A 100 -4.10 6.39 -0.85
C LEU A 100 -2.96 6.16 -1.83
N LEU A 101 -2.42 7.22 -2.44
CA LEU A 101 -1.28 7.16 -3.35
C LEU A 101 -0.02 7.72 -2.69
N PHE A 102 1.05 6.93 -2.73
CA PHE A 102 2.35 7.27 -2.16
C PHE A 102 3.45 7.27 -3.21
N LEU A 103 4.37 8.23 -3.09
CA LEU A 103 5.61 8.30 -3.87
C LEU A 103 6.83 8.40 -2.92
N PRO A 104 8.01 7.93 -3.35
CA PRO A 104 9.26 8.17 -2.64
C PRO A 104 9.50 9.68 -2.42
N ARG A 105 9.94 10.06 -1.23
CA ARG A 105 10.14 11.49 -0.87
C ARG A 105 11.14 12.17 -1.80
N ASN A 106 12.22 11.48 -2.16
CA ASN A 106 13.24 11.99 -3.08
C ASN A 106 12.67 12.29 -4.49
N GLU A 107 11.76 11.46 -5.00
CA GLU A 107 11.11 11.71 -6.29
C GLU A 107 10.21 12.96 -6.24
N ILE A 108 9.48 13.16 -5.15
CA ILE A 108 8.65 14.37 -4.94
C ILE A 108 9.52 15.63 -4.91
N VAL A 109 10.64 15.60 -4.17
CA VAL A 109 11.57 16.73 -4.08
C VAL A 109 12.14 17.06 -5.46
N ALA A 110 12.60 16.05 -6.21
CA ALA A 110 13.15 16.23 -7.55
C ALA A 110 12.14 16.87 -8.52
N LEU A 111 10.87 16.44 -8.48
CA LEU A 111 9.81 17.04 -9.28
C LEU A 111 9.56 18.51 -8.90
N GLY A 112 9.56 18.83 -7.62
CA GLY A 112 9.40 20.20 -7.14
C GLY A 112 10.54 21.13 -7.58
N GLU A 113 11.78 20.65 -7.54
CA GLU A 113 12.94 21.40 -8.04
C GLU A 113 12.89 21.62 -9.55
N LEU A 114 12.51 20.59 -10.31
CA LEU A 114 12.34 20.68 -11.76
C LEU A 114 11.27 21.71 -12.13
N TYR A 115 10.13 21.68 -11.43
CA TYR A 115 9.05 22.63 -11.66
C TYR A 115 9.48 24.07 -11.37
N ARG A 116 10.19 24.30 -10.26
CA ARG A 116 10.70 25.64 -9.92
C ARG A 116 11.64 26.17 -11.00
N LYS A 117 12.58 25.36 -11.48
CA LYS A 117 13.48 25.74 -12.58
C LYS A 117 12.71 26.11 -13.85
N PHE A 118 11.71 25.31 -14.22
CA PHE A 118 10.89 25.56 -15.40
C PHE A 118 10.18 26.92 -15.32
N VAL A 119 9.58 27.24 -14.17
CA VAL A 119 8.88 28.51 -13.94
C VAL A 119 9.83 29.71 -13.94
N GLU A 120 11.03 29.58 -13.37
CA GLU A 120 12.02 30.67 -13.32
C GLU A 120 12.65 30.98 -14.69
N THR A 121 12.62 30.03 -15.63
CA THR A 121 13.16 30.19 -17.00
C THR A 121 12.11 30.51 -18.07
N SER A 122 10.83 30.57 -17.71
CA SER A 122 9.69 30.88 -18.61
C SER A 122 9.22 32.31 -18.44
#